data_AF-A0A1E4ZLI7-F1
#
_entry.id   AF-A0A1E4ZLI7-F1
#
_cell.length_a   1.000
_cell.length_b   1.000
_cell.length_c   1.000
_cell.angle_alpha   90.00
_cell.angle_beta   90.00
_cell.angle_gamma   90.00
#
_symmetry.space_group_name_H-M   'P 1'
#
loop_
_entity.id
_entity.type
_entity.pdbx_description
1 polymer ?
#
loop_
_entity_poly.entity_id
_entity_poly.type
_entity_poly.pdbx_seq_one_letter_code
_entity_poly.pdbx_strand_id
1 'polypeptide(L)'
;MKSIANLLEKRMFHLGLLLVTLSLFTNSRHQTGINKTLGWVWDTSNWIYWFSYFNWMVLLGYGFLAIIRYKTNKHFSGAHLLLILFSFLIYELFHFHVDWIISINALMVIVFIINFIISVLTKRKY
;
A
#
# COMPACT_ATOMS: atom_id res chain seq x y z
N MET A 1 -16.53 17.02 7.99
CA MET A 1 -16.46 15.57 8.28
C MET A 1 -17.03 14.66 7.19
N LYS A 2 -18.21 14.94 6.58
CA LYS A 2 -18.79 14.07 5.52
C LYS A 2 -17.90 13.87 4.27
N SER A 3 -17.05 14.83 3.90
CA SER A 3 -16.20 14.69 2.70
C SER A 3 -15.04 13.72 2.88
N ILE A 4 -14.38 13.70 4.05
CA ILE A 4 -13.27 12.79 4.35
C ILE A 4 -13.76 11.34 4.39
N ALA A 5 -14.90 11.10 5.03
CA ALA A 5 -15.50 9.76 5.05
C ALA A 5 -15.81 9.26 3.63
N ASN A 6 -16.40 10.09 2.77
CA ASN A 6 -16.64 9.73 1.37
C ASN A 6 -15.34 9.45 0.59
N LEU A 7 -14.27 10.21 0.87
CA LEU A 7 -12.97 10.00 0.26
C LEU A 7 -12.41 8.60 0.61
N LEU A 8 -12.44 8.25 1.90
CA LEU A 8 -11.94 6.97 2.43
C LEU A 8 -12.82 5.77 2.06
N GLU A 9 -14.12 5.95 1.82
CA GLU A 9 -15.03 4.85 1.50
C GLU A 9 -15.16 4.59 -0.01
N LYS A 10 -15.00 5.63 -0.85
CA LYS A 10 -15.31 5.57 -2.29
C LYS A 10 -14.14 5.86 -3.20
N ARG A 11 -13.08 6.51 -2.70
CA ARG A 11 -11.98 7.02 -3.54
C ARG A 11 -10.60 6.48 -3.14
N MET A 12 -10.55 5.41 -2.34
CA MET A 12 -9.28 4.76 -1.96
C MET A 12 -8.45 4.29 -3.15
N PHE A 13 -9.07 3.84 -4.24
CA PHE A 13 -8.34 3.53 -5.47
C PHE A 13 -7.57 4.75 -6.00
N HIS A 14 -8.22 5.90 -6.09
CA HIS A 14 -7.60 7.13 -6.61
C HIS A 14 -6.51 7.65 -5.66
N LEU A 15 -6.72 7.54 -4.35
CA LEU A 15 -5.70 7.89 -3.36
C LEU A 15 -4.50 6.94 -3.43
N GLY A 16 -4.74 5.64 -3.52
CA GLY A 16 -3.68 4.64 -3.69
C GLY A 16 -2.91 4.87 -4.98
N LEU A 17 -3.60 5.16 -6.08
CA LEU A 17 -2.98 5.46 -7.37
C LEU A 17 -2.07 6.70 -7.26
N LEU A 18 -2.55 7.77 -6.62
CA LEU A 18 -1.76 8.98 -6.39
C LEU A 18 -0.50 8.69 -5.54
N LEU A 19 -0.61 7.88 -4.49
CA LEU A 19 0.52 7.57 -3.61
C LEU A 19 1.54 6.67 -4.30
N VAL A 20 1.10 5.69 -5.09
CA VAL A 20 1.98 4.82 -5.88
C VAL A 20 2.67 5.63 -6.98
N THR A 21 1.99 6.55 -7.66
CA THR A 21 2.66 7.39 -8.67
C THR A 21 3.68 8.33 -8.03
N LEU A 22 3.35 8.96 -6.90
CA LEU A 22 4.31 9.78 -6.15
C LEU A 22 5.55 8.99 -5.72
N SER A 23 5.39 7.75 -5.26
CA SER A 23 6.54 6.92 -4.86
C SER A 23 7.42 6.50 -6.04
N LEU A 24 6.86 6.34 -7.24
CA LEU A 24 7.67 6.09 -8.46
C LEU A 24 8.54 7.30 -8.81
N PHE A 25 8.04 8.52 -8.63
CA PHE A 25 8.83 9.72 -8.87
C PHE A 25 9.99 9.85 -7.88
N THR A 26 9.81 9.52 -6.60
CA THR A 26 10.89 9.61 -5.59
C THR A 26 11.88 8.46 -5.70
N ASN A 27 11.42 7.22 -5.92
CA ASN A 27 12.29 6.04 -6.00
C ASN A 27 13.16 5.96 -7.26
N SER A 28 12.83 6.71 -8.31
CA SER A 28 13.66 6.79 -9.53
C SER A 28 15.10 7.29 -9.29
N ARG A 29 15.39 7.84 -8.10
CA ARG A 29 16.71 8.29 -7.67
C ARG A 29 17.59 7.20 -7.03
N HIS A 30 17.03 6.04 -6.68
CA HIS A 30 17.76 4.94 -6.06
C HIS A 30 17.79 3.72 -7.00
N GLN A 31 18.61 3.80 -8.05
CA GLN A 31 19.07 2.61 -8.75
C GLN A 31 20.00 1.81 -7.82
N THR A 32 19.41 1.00 -6.96
CA THR A 32 20.14 -0.07 -6.28
C THR A 32 20.43 -1.13 -7.33
N GLY A 33 21.65 -1.10 -7.88
CA GLY A 33 22.08 -2.08 -8.87
C GLY A 33 21.91 -3.48 -8.31
N ILE A 34 21.19 -4.35 -9.02
CA ILE A 34 21.12 -5.79 -8.75
C ILE A 34 22.44 -6.44 -9.21
N ASN A 35 23.58 -5.96 -8.70
CA ASN A 35 24.86 -6.63 -8.90
C ASN A 35 25.10 -7.59 -7.73
N LYS A 36 24.35 -8.70 -7.74
CA LYS A 36 24.62 -9.88 -6.92
C LYS A 36 25.55 -10.81 -7.69
N THR A 37 26.83 -10.43 -7.79
CA THR A 37 27.87 -11.24 -8.47
C THR A 37 28.21 -12.54 -7.74
N LEU A 38 27.67 -12.76 -6.53
CA LEU A 38 27.73 -14.04 -5.82
C LEU A 38 26.30 -14.44 -5.45
N GLY A 39 25.70 -15.25 -6.30
CA GLY A 39 24.38 -15.81 -6.07
C GLY A 39 24.37 -16.60 -4.77
N TRP A 40 23.37 -16.33 -3.92
CA TRP A 40 22.74 -17.20 -2.90
C TRP A 40 22.50 -16.50 -1.55
N VAL A 41 22.96 -15.27 -1.33
CA VAL A 41 22.49 -14.48 -0.17
C VAL A 41 21.18 -13.78 -0.53
N TRP A 42 20.08 -14.39 -0.09
CA TRP A 42 18.77 -13.75 0.02
C TRP A 42 18.84 -12.65 1.09
N ASP A 43 19.44 -11.52 0.73
CA ASP A 43 19.45 -10.34 1.59
C ASP A 43 18.04 -9.73 1.69
N THR A 44 17.72 -9.15 2.85
CA THR A 44 16.39 -8.63 3.18
C THR A 44 15.93 -7.51 2.23
N SER A 45 16.89 -6.87 1.56
CA SER A 45 16.70 -5.93 0.45
C SER A 45 15.81 -6.48 -0.69
N ASN A 46 15.81 -7.79 -0.94
CA ASN A 46 14.91 -8.41 -1.93
C ASN A 46 13.43 -8.32 -1.55
N TRP A 47 13.08 -8.27 -0.26
CA TRP A 47 11.69 -8.17 0.19
C TRP A 47 11.05 -6.85 -0.21
N ILE A 48 11.83 -5.78 -0.31
CA ILE A 48 11.35 -4.46 -0.74
C ILE A 48 10.74 -4.54 -2.15
N TYR A 49 11.37 -5.29 -3.06
CA TYR A 49 10.84 -5.52 -4.41
C TYR A 49 9.50 -6.26 -4.38
N TRP A 50 9.39 -7.31 -3.56
CA TRP A 50 8.12 -8.04 -3.37
C TRP A 50 7.01 -7.14 -2.82
N PHE A 51 7.33 -6.25 -1.88
CA PHE A 51 6.36 -5.29 -1.36
C PHE A 51 5.90 -4.27 -2.41
N SER A 52 6.77 -3.87 -3.33
CA SER A 52 6.36 -3.06 -4.49
C SER A 52 5.28 -3.79 -5.31
N TYR A 53 5.47 -5.08 -5.60
CA TYR A 53 4.44 -5.89 -6.27
C TYR A 53 3.14 -6.00 -5.46
N PHE A 54 3.23 -6.19 -4.14
CA PHE A 54 2.03 -6.24 -3.28
C PHE A 54 1.26 -4.92 -3.28
N ASN A 55 1.93 -3.77 -3.27
CA ASN A 55 1.27 -2.47 -3.35
C ASN A 55 0.47 -2.31 -4.66
N TRP A 56 0.99 -2.84 -5.77
CA TRP A 56 0.22 -2.92 -7.03
C TRP A 56 -0.99 -3.85 -6.91
N MET A 57 -0.87 -5.02 -6.27
CA MET A 57 -2.00 -5.91 -6.06
C MET A 57 -3.09 -5.29 -5.18
N VAL A 58 -2.70 -4.57 -4.11
CA VAL A 58 -3.59 -3.79 -3.26
C VAL A 58 -4.35 -2.74 -4.09
N LEU A 59 -3.62 -2.01 -4.95
CA LEU A 59 -4.22 -1.01 -5.83
C LEU A 59 -5.25 -1.64 -6.77
N LEU A 60 -4.89 -2.76 -7.41
CA LEU A 60 -5.81 -3.51 -8.27
C LEU A 60 -7.04 -3.99 -7.50
N GLY A 61 -6.89 -4.44 -6.26
CA GLY A 61 -8.01 -4.86 -5.42
C GLY A 61 -8.95 -3.71 -5.05
N TYR A 62 -8.43 -2.53 -4.71
CA TYR A 62 -9.28 -1.34 -4.56
C TYR A 62 -9.91 -0.89 -5.88
N GLY A 63 -9.20 -1.05 -7.00
CA GLY A 63 -9.72 -0.81 -8.34
C GLY A 63 -10.89 -1.73 -8.66
N PHE A 64 -10.77 -3.02 -8.34
CA PHE A 64 -11.85 -4.00 -8.45
C PHE A 64 -13.08 -3.59 -7.64
N LEU A 65 -12.89 -3.22 -6.35
CA LEU A 65 -13.99 -2.72 -5.50
C LEU A 65 -14.64 -1.47 -6.09
N ALA A 66 -13.86 -0.56 -6.67
CA ALA A 66 -14.37 0.65 -7.31
C ALA A 66 -15.18 0.34 -8.58
N ILE A 67 -14.75 -0.62 -9.41
CA ILE A 67 -15.46 -1.07 -10.61
C ILE A 67 -16.84 -1.64 -10.25
N ILE A 68 -16.90 -2.51 -9.22
CA ILE A 68 -18.17 -3.08 -8.74
C ILE A 68 -18.99 -2.11 -7.88
N ARG A 69 -18.49 -0.88 -7.67
CA ARG A 69 -19.08 0.20 -6.87
C ARG A 69 -19.33 -0.17 -5.40
N TYR A 70 -18.46 -0.97 -4.82
CA TYR A 70 -18.56 -1.34 -3.40
C TYR A 70 -17.82 -0.32 -2.53
N LYS A 71 -18.47 0.09 -1.44
CA LYS A 71 -17.91 0.94 -0.40
C LYS A 71 -16.93 0.14 0.45
N THR A 72 -15.78 0.72 0.71
CA THR A 72 -14.83 0.20 1.68
C THR A 72 -15.22 0.64 3.10
N ASN A 73 -14.71 -0.03 4.12
CA ASN A 73 -14.89 0.42 5.49
C ASN A 73 -13.96 1.63 5.75
N LYS A 74 -14.53 2.77 6.17
CA LYS A 74 -13.77 4.00 6.45
C LYS A 74 -12.63 3.82 7.45
N HIS A 75 -12.81 2.98 8.46
CA HIS A 75 -11.82 2.80 9.53
C HIS A 75 -10.61 2.05 9.03
N PHE A 76 -10.82 0.92 8.35
CA PHE A 76 -9.72 0.16 7.75
C PHE A 76 -9.07 0.91 6.59
N SER A 77 -9.84 1.64 5.79
CA SER A 77 -9.31 2.48 4.71
C SER A 77 -8.44 3.62 5.24
N GLY A 78 -8.89 4.28 6.31
CA GLY A 78 -8.11 5.31 7.01
C GLY A 78 -6.84 4.75 7.66
N ALA A 79 -6.95 3.59 8.33
CA ALA A 79 -5.78 2.91 8.90
C ALA A 79 -4.75 2.54 7.81
N HIS A 80 -5.22 2.03 6.67
CA HIS A 80 -4.35 1.71 5.56
C HIS A 80 -3.66 2.97 4.98
N LEU A 81 -4.41 4.06 4.80
CA LEU A 81 -3.85 5.33 4.34
C LEU A 81 -2.77 5.85 5.31
N LEU A 82 -3.03 5.78 6.62
CA LEU A 82 -2.06 6.17 7.64
C LEU A 82 -0.80 5.29 7.59
N LEU A 83 -0.94 3.98 7.40
CA LEU A 83 0.20 3.08 7.28
C LEU A 83 1.04 3.38 6.03
N ILE A 84 0.41 3.71 4.89
CA ILE A 84 1.15 4.13 3.67
C ILE A 84 1.95 5.41 3.94
N LEU A 85 1.31 6.42 4.53
CA LEU A 85 1.97 7.69 4.85
C LEU A 85 3.11 7.49 5.85
N PHE A 86 2.88 6.66 6.88
CA PHE A 86 3.88 6.34 7.88
C PHE A 86 5.07 5.56 7.28
N SER A 87 4.80 4.60 6.38
CA SER A 87 5.85 3.89 5.65
C SER A 87 6.69 4.84 4.80
N PHE A 88 6.05 5.81 4.14
CA PHE A 88 6.77 6.82 3.34
C PHE A 88 7.65 7.71 4.22
N LEU A 89 7.11 8.15 5.35
CA LEU A 89 7.80 9.02 6.30
C LEU A 89 9.01 8.32 6.95
N ILE A 90 8.88 7.03 7.30
CA ILE A 90 9.98 6.20 7.82
C ILE A 90 11.09 6.02 6.80
N TYR A 91 10.74 5.80 5.53
CA TYR A 91 11.72 5.60 4.47
C TYR A 91 12.51 6.88 4.17
N GLU A 92 11.82 8.02 4.04
CA GLU A 92 12.42 9.30 3.64
C GLU A 92 13.12 10.06 4.77
N LEU A 93 12.52 10.13 5.98
CA LEU A 93 13.05 11.00 7.04
C LEU A 93 14.07 10.33 7.94
N PHE A 94 13.96 9.01 8.13
CA PHE A 94 14.69 8.33 9.19
C PHE A 94 15.69 7.30 8.69
N HIS A 95 15.68 6.97 7.39
CA HIS A 95 16.52 5.93 6.79
C HIS A 95 16.56 4.65 7.66
N PHE A 96 15.42 4.29 8.27
CA PHE A 96 15.33 3.19 9.21
C PHE A 96 15.67 1.86 8.54
N HIS A 97 16.09 0.88 9.36
CA HIS A 97 16.37 -0.48 8.92
C HIS A 97 15.20 -1.07 8.11
N VAL A 98 15.57 -1.77 7.03
CA VAL A 98 14.67 -2.42 6.07
C VAL A 98 13.60 -3.28 6.76
N ASP A 99 13.93 -3.91 7.90
CA ASP A 99 13.04 -4.80 8.65
C ASP A 99 11.78 -4.11 9.20
N TRP A 100 11.87 -2.82 9.56
CA TRP A 100 10.71 -2.05 10.01
C TRP A 100 9.74 -1.78 8.85
N ILE A 101 10.29 -1.45 7.68
CA ILE A 101 9.50 -1.22 6.46
C ILE A 101 8.79 -2.51 6.05
N ILE A 102 9.47 -3.64 6.13
CA ILE A 102 8.90 -4.97 5.89
C ILE A 102 7.70 -5.20 6.82
N SER A 103 7.86 -4.94 8.12
CA SER A 103 6.82 -5.15 9.13
C SER A 103 5.58 -4.27 8.89
N ILE A 104 5.79 -3.00 8.54
CA ILE A 104 4.71 -2.05 8.23
C ILE A 104 3.97 -2.47 6.96
N ASN A 105 4.69 -2.86 5.91
CA ASN A 105 4.06 -3.32 4.67
C ASN A 105 3.27 -4.63 4.88
N ALA A 106 3.77 -5.56 5.69
CA ALA A 106 3.02 -6.75 6.06
C ALA A 106 1.69 -6.38 6.78
N LEU A 107 1.74 -5.43 7.72
CA LEU A 107 0.54 -4.93 8.39
C LEU A 107 -0.43 -4.24 7.43
N MET A 108 0.08 -3.46 6.46
CA MET A 108 -0.74 -2.85 5.40
C MET A 108 -1.52 -3.89 4.60
N VAL A 109 -0.85 -4.98 4.19
CA VAL A 109 -1.49 -6.08 3.45
C VAL A 109 -2.59 -6.73 4.29
N ILE A 110 -2.36 -6.97 5.58
CA ILE A 110 -3.37 -7.53 6.48
C ILE A 110 -4.59 -6.61 6.59
N VAL A 111 -4.37 -5.31 6.82
CA VAL A 111 -5.45 -4.30 6.90
C VAL A 111 -6.23 -4.24 5.59
N PHE A 112 -5.55 -4.31 4.45
CA PHE A 112 -6.18 -4.38 3.13
C PHE A 112 -7.07 -5.61 2.98
N ILE A 113 -6.55 -6.81 3.25
CA ILE A 113 -7.29 -8.07 3.09
C ILE A 113 -8.56 -8.05 3.93
N ILE A 114 -8.45 -7.63 5.20
CA ILE A 114 -9.61 -7.51 6.10
C ILE A 114 -10.64 -6.54 5.52
N ASN A 115 -10.21 -5.36 5.07
CA ASN A 115 -11.10 -4.37 4.48
C ASN A 115 -11.77 -4.88 3.21
N PHE A 116 -11.02 -5.56 2.34
CA PHE A 116 -11.51 -6.14 1.10
C PHE A 116 -12.59 -7.19 1.38
N ILE A 117 -12.30 -8.16 2.26
CA ILE A 117 -13.26 -9.20 2.65
C ILE A 117 -14.53 -8.58 3.22
N ILE A 118 -14.41 -7.64 4.16
CA ILE A 118 -15.58 -6.94 4.74
C ILE A 118 -16.39 -6.23 3.66
N SER A 119 -15.72 -5.55 2.72
CA SER A 119 -16.38 -4.81 1.64
C SER A 119 -17.16 -5.75 0.71
N VAL A 120 -16.57 -6.89 0.36
CA VAL A 120 -17.20 -7.94 -0.46
C VAL A 120 -18.36 -8.61 0.27
N LEU A 121 -18.21 -8.92 1.57
CA LEU A 121 -19.26 -9.56 2.36
C LEU A 121 -20.45 -8.63 2.62
N THR A 122 -20.19 -7.34 2.90
CA THR A 122 -21.28 -6.39 3.19
C THR A 122 -21.99 -5.92 1.92
N LYS A 123 -21.35 -6.02 0.74
CA LYS A 123 -21.90 -5.61 -0.57
C LYS A 123 -22.50 -4.20 -0.59
N ARG A 124 -22.00 -3.29 0.26
CA ARG A 124 -22.54 -1.93 0.38
C ARG A 124 -22.20 -1.13 -0.86
N LYS A 125 -23.18 -0.82 -1.71
CA LYS A 125 -22.96 -0.01 -2.92
C LYS A 125 -22.97 1.49 -2.63
N TYR A 126 -22.31 2.28 -3.49
CA TYR A 126 -22.40 3.74 -3.50
C TYR A 126 -22.90 4.31 -4.83
#